data_AF-A0A3A5MMH7-F1
#
_entry.id   AF-A0A3A5MMH7-F1
#
_cell.length_a   1.000
_cell.length_b   1.000
_cell.length_c   1.000
_cell.angle_alpha   90.00
_cell.angle_beta   90.00
_cell.angle_gamma   90.00
#
_symmetry.space_group_name_H-M   'P 1'
#
loop_
_entity.id
_entity.type
_entity.pdbx_description
1 polymer ?
#
loop_
_entity_poly.entity_id
_entity_poly.type
_entity_poly.pdbx_seq_one_letter_code
_entity_poly.pdbx_strand_id
1 'polypeptide(L)'
;MSKKQIWLSVETEFIGATGCNTVREMAELAHADTDVMDALEFEYPTPTVDDVESRLFGMGVTGTMIAAARVRQEKWDMAHTWSCNLDDKPGRGYCKVLGVSL
;
A
#
# COMPACT_ATOMS: atom_id res chain seq x y z
N MET A 1 -4.95 4.95 16.86
CA MET A 1 -4.48 4.97 15.45
C MET A 1 -4.41 3.53 14.98
N SER A 2 -4.94 3.22 13.80
CA SER A 2 -4.80 1.87 13.22
C SER A 2 -3.32 1.59 12.98
N LYS A 3 -2.85 0.37 13.27
CA LYS A 3 -1.45 -0.04 13.04
C LYS A 3 -1.16 0.04 11.53
N LYS A 4 -0.02 0.63 11.16
CA LYS A 4 0.48 0.63 9.78
C LYS A 4 0.87 -0.79 9.36
N GLN A 5 0.46 -1.20 8.18
CA GLN A 5 0.77 -2.52 7.63
C GLN A 5 0.86 -2.44 6.11
N ILE A 6 1.80 -3.16 5.52
CA ILE A 6 1.93 -3.41 4.08
C ILE A 6 1.80 -4.91 3.82
N TRP A 7 1.42 -5.29 2.59
CA TRP A 7 1.44 -6.67 2.15
C TRP A 7 1.59 -6.73 0.62
N LEU A 8 2.11 -7.87 0.16
CA LEU A 8 2.13 -8.27 -1.25
C LEU A 8 1.06 -9.34 -1.50
N SER A 9 0.21 -9.11 -2.49
CA SER A 9 -0.75 -10.10 -3.01
C SER A 9 -0.22 -10.65 -4.32
N VAL A 10 0.47 -11.79 -4.26
CA VAL A 10 1.04 -12.46 -5.45
C VAL A 10 -0.04 -12.92 -6.43
N GLU A 11 -1.22 -13.32 -5.93
CA GLU A 11 -2.35 -13.76 -6.75
C GLU A 11 -2.89 -12.66 -7.68
N THR A 12 -2.77 -11.40 -7.25
CA THR A 12 -3.35 -10.25 -7.95
C THR A 12 -2.30 -9.23 -8.38
N GLU A 13 -1.01 -9.57 -8.25
CA GLU A 13 0.12 -8.70 -8.56
C GLU A 13 -0.09 -7.28 -7.98
N PHE A 14 -0.30 -7.21 -6.66
CA PHE A 14 -0.70 -5.97 -6.00
C PHE A 14 -0.01 -5.77 -4.66
N ILE A 15 0.51 -4.57 -4.43
CA ILE A 15 1.01 -4.13 -3.12
C ILE A 15 -0.04 -3.24 -2.48
N GLY A 16 -0.44 -3.57 -1.26
CA GLY A 16 -1.39 -2.79 -0.47
C GLY A 16 -0.79 -2.32 0.85
N ALA A 17 -1.17 -1.12 1.29
CA ALA A 17 -0.77 -0.56 2.58
C ALA A 17 -1.95 0.09 3.30
N THR A 18 -2.09 -0.18 4.60
CA THR A 18 -3.11 0.39 5.48
C THR A 18 -2.49 1.25 6.57
N GLY A 19 -3.23 2.25 7.04
CA GLY A 19 -2.74 3.18 8.05
C GLY A 19 -1.74 4.21 7.52
N CYS A 20 -1.44 4.18 6.23
CA CYS A 20 -0.65 5.19 5.53
C CYS A 20 -1.54 6.30 4.98
N ASN A 21 -1.04 7.54 5.07
CA ASN A 21 -1.67 8.73 4.55
C ASN A 21 -0.88 9.34 3.38
N THR A 22 0.35 8.92 3.17
CA THR A 22 1.21 9.41 2.10
C THR A 22 1.92 8.26 1.41
N VAL A 23 2.37 8.50 0.18
CA VAL A 23 3.23 7.56 -0.55
C VAL A 23 4.54 7.34 0.22
N ARG A 24 5.08 8.38 0.87
CA ARG A 24 6.23 8.26 1.76
C ARG A 24 6.06 7.18 2.83
N GLU A 25 4.93 7.21 3.55
CA GLU A 25 4.67 6.24 4.61
C GLU A 25 4.52 4.82 4.05
N MET A 26 3.96 4.68 2.85
CA MET A 26 3.92 3.39 2.14
C MET A 26 5.32 2.93 1.73
N ALA A 27 6.18 3.84 1.26
CA ALA A 27 7.56 3.55 0.87
C ALA A 27 8.42 3.11 2.06
N GLU A 28 8.25 3.73 3.23
CA GLU A 28 8.93 3.32 4.47
C GLU A 28 8.55 1.91 4.89
N LEU A 29 7.27 1.52 4.72
CA LEU A 29 6.83 0.15 4.98
C LEU A 29 7.37 -0.82 3.94
N ALA A 30 7.33 -0.46 2.66
CA ALA A 30 7.86 -1.27 1.57
C ALA A 30 9.34 -1.53 1.75
N HIS A 31 10.13 -0.51 2.08
CA HIS A 31 11.58 -0.62 2.31
C HIS A 31 11.93 -1.56 3.46
N ALA A 32 11.05 -1.68 4.47
CA ALA A 32 11.22 -2.57 5.60
C ALA A 32 10.71 -4.01 5.34
N ASP A 33 10.02 -4.25 4.23
CA ASP A 33 9.38 -5.53 3.90
C ASP A 33 10.12 -6.20 2.74
N THR A 34 10.78 -7.33 3.02
CA THR A 34 11.63 -8.03 2.03
C THR A 34 10.83 -8.52 0.82
N ASP A 35 9.63 -9.06 1.03
CA ASP A 35 8.81 -9.60 -0.07
C ASP A 35 8.35 -8.48 -1.01
N VAL A 36 7.98 -7.32 -0.45
CA VAL A 36 7.64 -6.13 -1.24
C VAL A 36 8.86 -5.58 -1.97
N MET A 37 10.02 -5.51 -1.32
CA MET A 37 11.25 -5.04 -1.95
C MET A 37 11.68 -5.92 -3.13
N ASP A 38 11.59 -7.24 -2.97
CA ASP A 38 11.88 -8.19 -4.04
C ASP A 38 10.93 -8.00 -5.22
N ALA A 39 9.63 -7.78 -4.96
CA ALA A 39 8.62 -7.53 -5.99
C ALA A 39 8.78 -6.18 -6.73
N LEU A 40 9.47 -5.20 -6.14
CA LEU A 40 9.77 -3.93 -6.80
C LEU A 40 11.01 -4.00 -7.72
N GLU A 41 11.70 -5.14 -7.75
CA GLU A 41 12.80 -5.45 -8.67
C GLU A 41 13.86 -4.35 -8.76
N PHE A 42 14.34 -3.87 -7.62
CA PHE A 42 15.44 -2.91 -7.61
C PHE A 42 16.77 -3.58 -7.99
N GLU A 43 17.47 -2.98 -8.96
CA GLU A 43 18.84 -3.35 -9.27
C GLU A 43 19.80 -2.81 -8.18
N TYR A 44 20.90 -3.53 -7.93
CA TYR A 44 21.95 -3.06 -7.01
C TYR A 44 22.44 -1.66 -7.42
N PRO A 45 22.69 -0.75 -6.46
CA PRO A 45 22.79 -0.95 -5.01
C PRO A 45 21.44 -1.09 -4.28
N THR A 46 21.49 -1.40 -2.97
CA THR A 46 20.28 -1.40 -2.12
C THR A 46 19.59 -0.04 -2.21
N PRO A 47 18.32 0.01 -2.61
CA PRO A 47 17.61 1.27 -2.83
C PRO A 47 17.36 1.99 -1.50
N THR A 48 17.28 3.31 -1.55
CA THR A 48 16.85 4.15 -0.43
C THR A 48 15.32 4.21 -0.37
N VAL A 49 14.77 4.71 0.73
CA VAL A 49 13.31 4.95 0.83
C VAL A 49 12.85 5.95 -0.25
N ASP A 50 13.69 6.91 -0.64
CA ASP A 50 13.37 7.90 -1.68
C ASP A 50 13.28 7.24 -3.06
N ASP A 51 14.11 6.22 -3.33
CA ASP A 51 14.04 5.42 -4.56
C ASP A 51 12.75 4.58 -4.61
N VAL A 52 12.40 3.96 -3.47
CA VAL A 52 11.15 3.20 -3.29
C VAL A 52 9.93 4.09 -3.48
N GLU A 53 9.91 5.28 -2.87
CA GLU A 53 8.86 6.26 -3.04
C GLU A 53 8.69 6.69 -4.49
N SER A 54 9.80 6.99 -5.17
CA SER A 54 9.81 7.39 -6.59
C SER A 54 9.27 6.28 -7.49
N ARG A 55 9.66 5.02 -7.22
CA ARG A 55 9.15 3.85 -7.96
C ARG A 55 7.65 3.66 -7.76
N LEU A 56 7.19 3.62 -6.50
CA LEU A 56 5.78 3.47 -6.17
C LEU A 56 4.94 4.59 -6.82
N PHE A 57 5.41 5.84 -6.74
CA PHE A 57 4.76 6.97 -7.38
C PHE A 57 4.67 6.80 -8.90
N GLY A 58 5.76 6.36 -9.55
CA GLY A 58 5.81 6.09 -10.99
C GLY A 58 4.88 4.96 -11.44
N MET A 59 4.61 3.99 -10.57
CA MET A 59 3.66 2.89 -10.81
C MET A 59 2.18 3.31 -10.60
N GLY A 60 1.94 4.51 -10.06
CA GLY A 60 0.59 5.08 -9.94
C GLY A 60 -0.17 4.61 -8.70
N VAL A 61 0.34 4.94 -7.51
CA VAL A 61 -0.36 4.66 -6.24
C VAL A 61 -1.78 5.23 -6.24
N THR A 62 -2.75 4.39 -5.90
CA THR A 62 -4.16 4.75 -5.76
C THR A 62 -4.62 4.66 -4.31
N GLY A 63 -5.54 5.55 -3.93
CA GLY A 63 -6.25 5.48 -2.66
C GLY A 63 -7.57 4.74 -2.83
N THR A 64 -7.85 3.81 -1.92
CA THR A 64 -9.13 3.11 -1.87
C THR A 64 -9.64 3.03 -0.44
N MET A 65 -10.91 3.29 -0.25
CA MET A 65 -11.57 3.12 1.04
C MET A 65 -12.29 1.78 1.09
N ILE A 66 -12.20 1.11 2.24
CA ILE A 66 -12.84 -0.17 2.49
C ILE A 66 -13.36 -0.23 3.92
N ALA A 67 -14.44 -0.96 4.17
CA ALA A 67 -14.89 -1.23 5.54
C ALA A 67 -13.78 -1.94 6.34
N ALA A 68 -13.41 -1.42 7.51
CA ALA A 68 -12.29 -1.95 8.30
C ALA A 68 -12.47 -3.43 8.67
N ALA A 69 -13.73 -3.89 8.81
CA ALA A 69 -14.06 -5.30 9.07
C ALA A 69 -13.75 -6.25 7.89
N ARG A 70 -13.49 -5.71 6.69
CA ARG A 70 -13.21 -6.46 5.45
C ARG A 70 -11.72 -6.53 5.10
N VAL A 71 -10.87 -5.78 5.81
CA VAL A 71 -9.41 -5.89 5.69
C VAL A 71 -8.96 -6.99 6.64
N ARG A 72 -8.43 -8.09 6.11
CA ARG A 72 -7.88 -9.18 6.90
C ARG A 72 -6.46 -9.43 6.43
N GLN A 73 -5.47 -9.17 7.29
CA GLN A 73 -4.08 -9.65 7.21
C GLN A 73 -3.73 -10.26 5.83
N GLU A 74 -3.45 -9.44 4.82
CA GLU A 74 -3.03 -9.82 3.45
C GLU A 74 -4.10 -10.06 2.37
N LYS A 75 -5.41 -10.05 2.69
CA LYS A 75 -6.49 -10.12 1.70
C LYS A 75 -7.58 -9.08 1.98
N TRP A 76 -8.08 -8.46 0.92
CA TRP A 76 -9.20 -7.54 1.00
C TRP A 76 -10.22 -7.80 -0.11
N ASP A 77 -11.49 -7.80 0.28
CA ASP A 77 -12.62 -8.03 -0.60
C ASP A 77 -12.94 -6.76 -1.39
N MET A 78 -12.64 -6.76 -2.69
CA MET A 78 -12.87 -5.63 -3.59
C MET A 78 -14.37 -5.33 -3.82
N ALA A 79 -15.29 -6.19 -3.42
CA ALA A 79 -16.72 -6.00 -3.67
C ALA A 79 -17.31 -4.78 -2.93
N HIS A 80 -16.61 -4.24 -1.93
CA HIS A 80 -17.07 -3.14 -1.09
C HIS A 80 -16.01 -2.03 -0.94
N THR A 81 -15.40 -1.67 -2.06
CA THR A 81 -14.38 -0.62 -2.12
C THR A 81 -14.85 0.58 -2.95
N TRP A 82 -14.28 1.74 -2.69
CA TRP A 82 -14.41 2.90 -3.57
C TRP A 82 -13.10 3.70 -3.60
N SER A 83 -12.79 4.27 -4.75
CA SER A 83 -11.62 5.14 -4.91
C SER A 83 -11.73 6.38 -4.02
N CYS A 84 -10.62 6.78 -3.43
CA CYS A 84 -10.51 8.02 -2.67
C CYS A 84 -9.21 8.73 -3.04
N ASN A 85 -9.12 10.02 -2.73
CA ASN A 85 -7.87 10.75 -2.91
C ASN A 85 -6.84 10.28 -1.87
N LEU A 86 -5.55 10.50 -2.16
CA LEU A 86 -4.47 10.09 -1.26
C LEU A 86 -4.50 10.83 0.08
N ASP A 87 -4.98 12.08 0.08
CA ASP A 87 -5.11 12.95 1.24
C ASP A 87 -6.39 12.71 2.06
N ASP A 88 -7.34 11.93 1.53
CA ASP A 88 -8.58 11.60 2.25
C ASP A 88 -8.29 10.81 3.53
N LYS A 89 -9.00 11.13 4.61
CA LYS A 89 -8.90 10.38 5.87
C LYS A 89 -10.03 9.35 5.95
N PRO A 90 -9.75 8.13 6.44
CA PRO A 90 -10.80 7.14 6.61
C PRO A 90 -11.83 7.60 7.64
N GLY A 91 -13.11 7.48 7.27
CA GLY A 91 -14.22 7.68 8.20
C GLY A 91 -14.31 6.58 9.26
N ARG A 92 -15.14 6.78 10.29
CA ARG A 92 -15.35 5.78 11.34
C ARG A 92 -15.85 4.45 10.75
N GLY A 93 -15.18 3.36 11.07
CA GLY A 93 -15.52 2.01 10.57
C GLY A 93 -14.89 1.66 9.22
N TYR A 94 -14.09 2.57 8.65
CA TYR A 94 -13.40 2.37 7.37
C TYR A 94 -11.88 2.41 7.54
N CYS A 95 -11.20 1.87 6.55
CA CYS A 95 -9.76 1.90 6.40
C CYS A 95 -9.44 2.42 5.00
N LYS A 96 -8.41 3.25 4.90
CA LYS A 96 -7.81 3.64 3.63
C LYS A 96 -6.69 2.65 3.31
N VAL A 97 -6.74 2.11 2.11
CA VAL A 97 -5.70 1.31 1.49
C VAL A 97 -5.02 2.17 0.43
N LEU A 98 -3.72 2.37 0.54
CA LEU A 98 -2.90 2.81 -0.56
C LEU A 98 -2.44 1.57 -1.34
N GLY A 99 -2.54 1.60 -2.65
CA GLY A 99 -2.39 0.41 -3.47
C GLY A 99 -1.73 0.66 -4.80
N VAL A 100 -0.95 -0.29 -5.26
CA VAL A 100 -0.33 -0.26 -6.59
C VAL A 100 -0.32 -1.65 -7.21
N SER A 101 -0.62 -1.71 -8.50
CA SER A 101 -0.47 -2.92 -9.31
C SER A 101 0.97 -3.05 -9.78
N LEU A 102 1.51 -4.26 -9.67
CA LEU A 102 2.84 -4.64 -10.15
C LEU A 102 2.82 -4.93 -11.66
#